data_AF-A0A9D2IWM0-F1
#
_entry.id   AF-A0A9D2IWM0-F1
#
_cell.length_a   1.000
_cell.length_b   1.000
_cell.length_c   1.000
_cell.angle_alpha   90.00
_cell.angle_beta   90.00
_cell.angle_gamma   90.00
#
_symmetry.space_group_name_H-M   'P 1'
#
loop_
_entity.id
_entity.type
_entity.pdbx_description
1 polymer ?
#
loop_
_entity_poly.entity_id
_entity_poly.type
_entity_poly.pdbx_seq_one_letter_code
_entity_poly.pdbx_strand_id
1 'polypeptide(L)'
;MTGEGVNPEIFAKDITTQALEVIPKDLSDKDAKFVIDKVYHFCKKTSEELEEQNLSKDKKIFLTQLVSEWIFHKSIDLCRAQIDPIYKENILEAVSYQVLHTSKENLANNLPLEKNLALTEEKVQKIYMEKLCYLFNSGKIDELTYTNALNQSNIDKMSKEINLQNQNNPVKNFQKIIKTVFDILKK
;
A
#
# COMPACT_ATOMS: atom_id res chain seq x y z
N MET A 1 26.77 -2.98 -20.44
CA MET A 1 26.45 -3.87 -19.30
C MET A 1 24.94 -3.97 -19.23
N THR A 2 24.44 -5.19 -19.30
CA THR A 2 23.05 -5.58 -19.59
C THR A 2 22.09 -5.21 -18.45
N GLY A 3 20.91 -4.71 -18.81
CA GLY A 3 19.90 -4.18 -17.91
C GLY A 3 19.27 -5.25 -17.01
N GLU A 4 19.05 -4.88 -15.76
CA GLU A 4 18.26 -5.65 -14.79
C GLU A 4 17.15 -4.76 -14.20
N GLY A 5 16.43 -4.05 -15.06
CA GLY A 5 15.14 -3.46 -14.68
C GLY A 5 14.14 -4.59 -14.38
N VAL A 6 13.32 -4.41 -13.37
CA VAL A 6 12.19 -5.31 -13.14
C VAL A 6 11.13 -4.94 -14.17
N ASN A 7 10.70 -5.89 -15.00
CA ASN A 7 9.62 -5.63 -15.95
C ASN A 7 8.35 -5.24 -15.16
N PRO A 8 7.87 -3.97 -15.28
CA PRO A 8 6.75 -3.48 -14.46
C PRO A 8 5.47 -4.31 -14.62
N GLU A 9 5.22 -4.83 -15.82
CA GLU A 9 4.01 -5.60 -16.10
C GLU A 9 4.06 -7.00 -15.49
N ILE A 10 5.22 -7.66 -15.56
CA ILE A 10 5.42 -8.99 -14.95
C ILE A 10 5.30 -8.84 -13.43
N PHE A 11 5.97 -7.84 -12.86
CA PHE A 11 5.94 -7.61 -11.42
C PHE A 11 4.54 -7.30 -10.90
N ALA A 12 3.79 -6.45 -11.60
CA ALA A 12 2.42 -6.14 -11.24
C ALA A 12 1.52 -7.39 -11.33
N LYS A 13 1.71 -8.27 -12.32
CA LYS A 13 0.98 -9.56 -12.40
C LYS A 13 1.31 -10.47 -11.23
N ASP A 14 2.58 -10.58 -10.84
CA ASP A 14 3.02 -11.44 -9.74
C ASP A 14 2.45 -10.96 -8.39
N ILE A 15 2.50 -9.65 -8.13
CA ILE A 15 1.91 -9.05 -6.91
C ILE A 15 0.40 -9.21 -6.89
N THR A 16 -0.27 -9.01 -8.03
CA THR A 16 -1.72 -9.13 -8.12
C THR A 16 -2.18 -10.57 -7.90
N THR A 17 -1.42 -11.55 -8.39
CA THR A 17 -1.67 -12.98 -8.14
C THR A 17 -1.59 -13.29 -6.64
N GLN A 18 -0.58 -12.77 -5.95
CA GLN A 18 -0.48 -12.92 -4.50
C GLN A 18 -1.64 -12.22 -3.78
N ALA A 19 -2.08 -11.06 -4.25
CA ALA A 19 -3.17 -10.30 -3.64
C ALA A 19 -4.52 -11.06 -3.74
N LEU A 20 -4.74 -11.80 -4.84
CA LEU A 20 -5.91 -12.65 -5.02
C LEU A 20 -5.99 -13.77 -3.96
N GLU A 21 -4.86 -14.32 -3.53
CA GLU A 21 -4.83 -15.41 -2.53
C GLU A 21 -5.27 -14.96 -1.14
N VAL A 22 -5.11 -13.67 -0.84
CA VAL A 22 -5.33 -13.10 0.50
C VAL A 22 -6.50 -12.12 0.55
N ILE A 23 -7.27 -12.02 -0.54
CA ILE A 23 -8.40 -11.10 -0.59
C ILE A 23 -9.48 -11.51 0.43
N PRO A 24 -10.04 -10.57 1.22
CA PRO A 24 -11.03 -10.93 2.22
C PRO A 24 -12.32 -11.47 1.60
N LYS A 25 -12.81 -12.59 2.14
CA LYS A 25 -14.04 -13.27 1.66
C LYS A 25 -15.32 -12.48 1.92
N ASP A 26 -15.27 -11.43 2.75
CA ASP A 26 -16.39 -10.53 3.03
C ASP A 26 -16.62 -9.50 1.91
N LEU A 27 -15.67 -9.32 0.99
CA LEU A 27 -15.86 -8.43 -0.15
C LEU A 27 -16.76 -9.07 -1.20
N SER A 28 -17.59 -8.22 -1.83
CA SER A 28 -18.31 -8.61 -3.04
C SER A 28 -17.34 -8.88 -4.19
N ASP A 29 -17.74 -9.67 -5.20
CA ASP A 29 -16.91 -9.89 -6.39
C ASP A 29 -16.51 -8.58 -7.08
N LYS A 30 -17.39 -7.58 -7.04
CA LYS A 30 -17.13 -6.23 -7.58
C LYS A 30 -16.03 -5.51 -6.79
N ASP A 31 -16.10 -5.53 -5.47
CA ASP A 31 -15.10 -4.90 -4.60
C ASP A 31 -13.77 -5.66 -4.65
N ALA A 32 -13.82 -6.99 -4.69
CA ALA A 32 -12.64 -7.81 -4.86
C ALA A 32 -11.92 -7.48 -6.17
N LYS A 33 -12.66 -7.41 -7.28
CA LYS A 33 -12.12 -6.98 -8.57
C LYS A 33 -11.53 -5.57 -8.50
N PHE A 34 -12.21 -4.63 -7.86
CA PHE A 34 -11.71 -3.26 -7.68
C PHE A 34 -10.35 -3.25 -6.97
N VAL A 35 -10.22 -3.94 -5.84
CA VAL A 35 -8.95 -4.03 -5.07
C VAL A 35 -7.81 -4.53 -5.96
N ILE A 36 -8.05 -5.62 -6.68
CA ILE A 36 -7.06 -6.27 -7.56
C ILE A 36 -6.66 -5.37 -8.72
N ASP A 37 -7.64 -4.73 -9.38
CA ASP A 37 -7.36 -3.79 -10.48
C ASP A 37 -6.53 -2.60 -9.98
N LYS A 38 -6.74 -2.13 -8.74
CA LYS A 38 -5.96 -1.05 -8.13
C LYS A 38 -4.57 -1.47 -7.72
N VAL A 39 -4.39 -2.64 -7.12
CA VAL A 39 -3.06 -3.18 -6.82
C VAL A 39 -2.24 -3.28 -8.11
N TYR A 40 -2.80 -3.86 -9.18
CA TYR A 40 -2.14 -3.94 -10.47
C TYR A 40 -1.74 -2.55 -11.01
N HIS A 41 -2.71 -1.63 -11.06
CA HIS A 41 -2.51 -0.29 -11.62
C HIS A 41 -1.41 0.49 -10.88
N PHE A 42 -1.50 0.58 -9.55
CA PHE A 42 -0.54 1.34 -8.76
C PHE A 42 0.83 0.67 -8.70
N CYS A 43 0.89 -0.67 -8.70
CA CYS A 43 2.15 -1.41 -8.80
C CYS A 43 2.86 -1.09 -10.11
N LYS A 44 2.17 -1.22 -11.24
CA LYS A 44 2.72 -0.93 -12.56
C LYS A 44 3.18 0.52 -12.67
N LYS A 45 2.31 1.48 -12.30
CA LYS A 45 2.61 2.93 -12.33
C LYS A 45 3.84 3.28 -11.49
N THR A 46 3.94 2.73 -10.28
CA THR A 46 5.07 2.98 -9.37
C THR A 46 6.36 2.39 -9.92
N SER A 47 6.30 1.16 -10.45
CA SER A 47 7.47 0.52 -11.05
C SER A 47 7.96 1.28 -12.27
N GLU A 48 7.05 1.76 -13.13
CA GLU A 48 7.37 2.60 -14.29
C GLU A 48 8.03 3.94 -13.87
N GLU A 49 7.46 4.64 -12.88
CA GLU A 49 8.02 5.88 -12.36
C GLU A 49 9.45 5.68 -11.80
N LEU A 50 9.68 4.55 -11.13
CA LEU A 50 10.97 4.23 -10.53
C LEU A 50 12.02 3.79 -11.56
N GLU A 51 11.64 3.32 -12.74
CA GLU A 51 12.59 2.99 -13.81
C GLU A 51 13.40 4.22 -14.24
N GLU A 52 12.77 5.39 -14.28
CA GLU A 52 13.41 6.67 -14.62
C GLU A 52 14.34 7.21 -13.52
N GLN A 53 14.34 6.60 -12.33
CA GLN A 53 15.13 7.07 -11.19
C GLN A 53 16.44 6.31 -11.02
N ASN A 54 17.47 7.05 -10.60
CA ASN A 54 18.80 6.50 -10.30
C ASN A 54 18.82 5.82 -8.91
N LEU A 55 18.07 4.72 -8.80
CA LEU A 55 17.99 3.86 -7.61
C LEU A 55 18.48 2.44 -7.96
N SER A 56 18.99 1.71 -6.97
CA SER A 56 19.30 0.30 -7.17
C SER A 56 18.02 -0.51 -7.41
N LYS A 57 18.14 -1.60 -8.17
CA LYS A 57 17.03 -2.53 -8.47
C LYS A 57 16.27 -2.94 -7.21
N ASP A 58 16.98 -3.31 -6.16
CA ASP A 58 16.38 -3.74 -4.90
C ASP A 58 15.59 -2.62 -4.21
N LYS A 59 16.05 -1.35 -4.28
CA LYS A 59 15.28 -0.20 -3.78
C LYS A 59 14.02 0.04 -4.60
N LYS A 60 14.08 -0.12 -5.93
CA LYS A 60 12.91 0.00 -6.81
C LYS A 60 11.85 -1.06 -6.51
N ILE A 61 12.29 -2.32 -6.33
CA ILE A 61 11.43 -3.45 -5.92
C ILE A 61 10.76 -3.13 -4.58
N PHE A 62 11.57 -2.79 -3.56
CA PHE A 62 11.07 -2.52 -2.22
C PHE A 62 10.01 -1.41 -2.21
N LEU A 63 10.28 -0.27 -2.87
CA LEU A 63 9.34 0.85 -2.92
C LEU A 63 8.03 0.48 -3.65
N THR A 64 8.14 -0.26 -4.75
CA THR A 64 6.96 -0.72 -5.51
C THR A 64 6.10 -1.68 -4.70
N GLN A 65 6.73 -2.61 -3.97
CA GLN A 65 6.02 -3.53 -3.05
C GLN A 65 5.31 -2.76 -1.96
N LEU A 66 6.01 -1.82 -1.35
CA LEU A 66 5.47 -1.02 -0.26
C LEU A 66 4.22 -0.24 -0.69
N VAL A 67 4.27 0.42 -1.85
CA VAL A 67 3.07 1.09 -2.40
C VAL A 67 1.94 0.08 -2.65
N SER A 68 2.25 -1.07 -3.24
CA SER A 68 1.26 -2.09 -3.56
C SER A 68 0.55 -2.64 -2.31
N GLU A 69 1.27 -2.85 -1.21
CA GLU A 69 0.71 -3.33 0.06
C GLU A 69 -0.25 -2.30 0.68
N TRP A 70 0.14 -1.03 0.74
CA TRP A 70 -0.74 0.01 1.28
C TRP A 70 -1.99 0.19 0.41
N ILE A 71 -1.84 0.11 -0.93
CA ILE A 71 -2.98 0.19 -1.84
C ILE A 71 -3.93 -0.99 -1.66
N PHE A 72 -3.40 -2.20 -1.45
CA PHE A 72 -4.23 -3.36 -1.12
C PHE A 72 -5.06 -3.12 0.15
N HIS A 73 -4.41 -2.73 1.25
CA HIS A 73 -5.13 -2.51 2.51
C HIS A 73 -6.12 -1.35 2.45
N LYS A 74 -5.71 -0.20 1.89
CA LYS A 74 -6.59 0.98 1.82
C LYS A 74 -7.74 0.80 0.85
N SER A 75 -7.55 0.08 -0.26
CA SER A 75 -8.67 -0.20 -1.18
C SER A 75 -9.74 -1.09 -0.52
N ILE A 76 -9.34 -2.06 0.31
CA ILE A 76 -10.26 -2.86 1.13
C ILE A 76 -11.04 -1.97 2.12
N ASP A 77 -10.34 -1.09 2.85
CA ASP A 77 -10.98 -0.19 3.82
C ASP A 77 -12.01 0.72 3.16
N LEU A 78 -11.66 1.28 2.00
CA LEU A 78 -12.54 2.11 1.19
C LEU A 78 -13.75 1.34 0.65
N CYS A 79 -13.58 0.07 0.28
CA CYS A 79 -14.69 -0.81 -0.13
C CYS A 79 -15.63 -1.08 1.03
N ARG A 80 -15.12 -1.44 2.22
CA ARG A 80 -15.92 -1.65 3.43
C ARG A 80 -16.64 -0.39 3.91
N ALA A 81 -16.03 0.77 3.72
CA ALA A 81 -16.65 2.05 3.99
C ALA A 81 -17.71 2.47 2.96
N GLN A 82 -17.90 1.70 1.87
CA GLN A 82 -18.88 2.00 0.81
C GLN A 82 -18.71 3.38 0.15
N ILE A 83 -17.47 3.88 0.08
CA ILE A 83 -17.16 5.14 -0.57
C ILE A 83 -17.37 5.02 -2.09
N ASP A 84 -17.88 6.07 -2.73
CA ASP A 84 -18.07 6.11 -4.18
C ASP A 84 -16.73 5.89 -4.92
N PRO A 85 -16.68 5.04 -5.98
CA PRO A 85 -15.46 4.76 -6.73
C PRO A 85 -14.66 5.98 -7.19
N ILE A 86 -15.32 7.10 -7.54
CA ILE A 86 -14.65 8.33 -7.97
C ILE A 86 -13.81 8.91 -6.82
N TYR A 87 -14.29 8.82 -5.59
CA TYR A 87 -13.56 9.30 -4.41
C TYR A 87 -12.50 8.30 -3.93
N LYS A 88 -12.75 6.99 -4.11
CA LYS A 88 -11.76 5.96 -3.79
C LYS A 88 -10.44 6.20 -4.54
N GLU A 89 -10.51 6.51 -5.83
CA GLU A 89 -9.31 6.74 -6.65
C GLU A 89 -8.47 7.91 -6.13
N ASN A 90 -9.10 9.05 -5.89
CA ASN A 90 -8.42 10.25 -5.39
C ASN A 90 -7.74 10.01 -4.03
N ILE A 91 -8.32 9.17 -3.18
CA ILE A 91 -7.72 8.80 -1.90
C ILE A 91 -6.52 7.87 -2.13
N LEU A 92 -6.67 6.85 -2.97
CA LEU A 92 -5.59 5.89 -3.28
C LEU A 92 -4.38 6.57 -3.93
N GLU A 93 -4.58 7.54 -4.82
CA GLU A 93 -3.49 8.33 -5.40
C GLU A 93 -2.72 9.13 -4.35
N ALA A 94 -3.43 9.74 -3.40
CA ALA A 94 -2.80 10.49 -2.32
C ALA A 94 -2.02 9.56 -1.37
N VAL A 95 -2.57 8.38 -1.09
CA VAL A 95 -1.88 7.34 -0.30
C VAL A 95 -0.64 6.84 -1.03
N SER A 96 -0.73 6.47 -2.31
CA SER A 96 0.43 5.96 -3.07
C SER A 96 1.56 6.98 -3.11
N TYR A 97 1.22 8.25 -3.35
CA TYR A 97 2.19 9.34 -3.36
C TYR A 97 2.86 9.47 -1.99
N GLN A 98 2.09 9.49 -0.90
CA GLN A 98 2.63 9.66 0.44
C GLN A 98 3.54 8.50 0.85
N VAL A 99 3.15 7.25 0.56
CA VAL A 99 3.97 6.06 0.81
C VAL A 99 5.31 6.17 0.07
N LEU A 100 5.25 6.42 -1.24
CA LEU A 100 6.44 6.49 -2.09
C LEU A 100 7.36 7.64 -1.65
N HIS A 101 6.80 8.82 -1.42
CA HIS A 101 7.55 10.01 -1.03
C HIS A 101 8.27 9.82 0.31
N THR A 102 7.53 9.46 1.37
CA THR A 102 8.10 9.28 2.71
C THR A 102 9.11 8.14 2.73
N SER A 103 8.84 7.03 2.04
CA SER A 103 9.77 5.90 2.01
C SER A 103 11.05 6.22 1.25
N LYS A 104 10.98 6.97 0.15
CA LYS A 104 12.18 7.44 -0.56
C LYS A 104 13.02 8.36 0.31
N GLU A 105 12.39 9.31 0.99
CA GLU A 105 13.08 10.22 1.92
C GLU A 105 13.76 9.46 3.07
N ASN A 106 13.05 8.51 3.69
CA ASN A 106 13.58 7.68 4.77
C ASN A 106 14.76 6.80 4.33
N LEU A 107 14.70 6.23 3.11
CA LEU A 107 15.80 5.47 2.54
C LEU A 107 17.02 6.34 2.21
N ALA A 108 16.81 7.58 1.74
CA ALA A 108 17.90 8.53 1.51
C ALA A 108 18.61 8.92 2.82
N ASN A 109 17.84 8.98 3.93
CA ASN A 109 18.35 9.23 5.28
C ASN A 109 18.89 7.98 5.99
N ASN A 110 18.98 6.83 5.30
CA ASN A 110 19.44 5.54 5.84
C ASN A 110 18.71 5.13 7.13
N LEU A 111 17.42 5.46 7.25
CA LEU A 111 16.64 5.08 8.42
C LEU A 111 16.46 3.54 8.47
N PRO A 112 16.48 2.94 9.67
CA PRO A 112 16.12 1.53 9.83
C PRO A 112 14.71 1.25 9.29
N LEU A 113 14.49 0.06 8.72
CA LEU A 113 13.22 -0.32 8.10
C LEU A 113 12.03 -0.10 9.04
N GLU A 114 12.12 -0.54 10.29
CA GLU A 114 11.04 -0.37 11.28
C GLU A 114 10.65 1.10 11.45
N LYS A 115 11.64 1.99 11.52
CA LYS A 115 11.41 3.43 11.61
C LYS A 115 10.85 4.01 10.31
N ASN A 116 11.29 3.51 9.16
CA ASN A 116 10.74 3.89 7.86
C ASN A 116 9.24 3.54 7.78
N LEU A 117 8.87 2.30 8.15
CA LEU A 117 7.48 1.84 8.16
C LEU A 117 6.62 2.66 9.13
N ALA A 118 7.11 2.90 10.36
CA ALA A 118 6.38 3.68 11.36
C ALA A 118 6.09 5.13 10.91
N LEU A 119 7.10 5.81 10.35
CA LEU A 119 6.93 7.17 9.85
C LEU A 119 6.04 7.21 8.60
N THR A 120 6.16 6.21 7.73
CA THR A 120 5.29 6.10 6.55
C THR A 120 3.83 5.91 6.98
N GLU A 121 3.57 5.04 7.95
CA GLU A 121 2.22 4.82 8.48
C GLU A 121 1.61 6.09 9.07
N GLU A 122 2.35 6.83 9.91
CA GLU A 122 1.88 8.10 10.48
C GLU A 122 1.47 9.10 9.38
N LYS A 123 2.30 9.24 8.34
CA LYS A 123 2.02 10.15 7.22
C LYS A 123 0.84 9.68 6.37
N VAL A 124 0.73 8.38 6.13
CA VAL A 124 -0.39 7.80 5.38
C VAL A 124 -1.70 7.94 6.13
N GLN A 125 -1.71 7.67 7.43
CA GLN A 125 -2.90 7.85 8.28
C GLN A 125 -3.36 9.31 8.23
N LYS A 126 -2.42 10.26 8.34
CA LYS A 126 -2.72 11.69 8.27
C LYS A 126 -3.36 12.07 6.93
N ILE A 127 -2.74 11.73 5.79
CA ILE A 127 -3.29 12.10 4.47
C ILE A 127 -4.64 11.42 4.19
N TYR A 128 -4.80 10.18 4.65
CA TYR A 128 -6.08 9.46 4.54
C TYR A 128 -7.19 10.16 5.31
N MET A 129 -6.93 10.54 6.57
CA MET A 129 -7.87 11.31 7.39
C MET A 129 -8.20 12.67 6.78
N GLU A 130 -7.20 13.39 6.26
CA GLU A 130 -7.40 14.68 5.59
C GLU A 130 -8.32 14.55 4.37
N LYS A 131 -8.12 13.51 3.54
CA LYS A 131 -8.97 13.28 2.37
C LYS A 131 -10.40 12.90 2.74
N LEU A 132 -10.58 12.05 3.75
CA LEU A 132 -11.92 11.73 4.26
C LEU A 132 -12.61 12.96 4.84
N CYS A 133 -11.89 13.76 5.63
CA CYS A 133 -12.42 14.99 6.22
C CYS A 133 -12.83 15.99 5.14
N TYR A 134 -12.04 16.12 4.07
CA TYR A 134 -12.42 16.94 2.91
C TYR A 134 -13.72 16.46 2.26
N LEU A 135 -13.89 15.15 2.04
CA LEU A 135 -15.12 14.60 1.45
C LEU A 135 -16.34 14.82 2.35
N PHE A 136 -16.16 14.68 3.66
CA PHE A 136 -17.22 14.94 4.63
C PHE A 136 -17.62 16.43 4.65
N ASN A 137 -16.63 17.33 4.78
CA ASN A 137 -16.86 18.78 4.82
C ASN A 137 -17.44 19.33 3.51
N SER A 138 -17.18 18.66 2.38
CA SER A 138 -17.74 19.01 1.07
C SER A 138 -19.09 18.33 0.76
N GLY A 139 -19.68 17.63 1.75
CA GLY A 139 -20.97 16.97 1.63
C GLY A 139 -21.00 15.81 0.64
N LYS A 140 -19.85 15.21 0.34
CA LYS A 140 -19.72 14.08 -0.59
C LYS A 140 -19.93 12.71 0.06
N ILE A 141 -19.73 12.64 1.37
CA ILE A 141 -20.03 11.47 2.21
C ILE A 141 -20.76 11.92 3.46
N ASP A 142 -21.60 11.05 4.03
CA ASP A 142 -22.29 11.31 5.29
C ASP A 142 -21.42 10.97 6.51
N GLU A 143 -21.91 11.32 7.71
CA GLU A 143 -21.21 11.08 8.97
C GLU A 143 -20.99 9.58 9.26
N LEU A 144 -21.95 8.74 8.88
CA LEU A 144 -21.86 7.30 9.05
C LEU A 144 -20.72 6.71 8.19
N THR A 145 -20.66 7.10 6.92
CA THR A 145 -19.61 6.71 5.97
C THR A 145 -18.24 7.20 6.43
N TYR A 146 -18.15 8.46 6.86
CA TYR A 146 -16.92 9.04 7.39
C TYR A 146 -16.41 8.29 8.62
N THR A 147 -17.29 8.04 9.59
CA THR A 147 -16.96 7.34 10.84
C THR A 147 -16.56 5.89 10.58
N ASN A 148 -17.27 5.21 9.66
CA ASN A 148 -16.93 3.85 9.25
C ASN A 148 -15.55 3.81 8.57
N ALA A 149 -15.26 4.74 7.66
CA ALA A 149 -13.98 4.82 6.97
C ALA A 149 -12.80 5.08 7.91
N LEU A 150 -13.00 5.91 8.95
CA LEU A 150 -12.01 6.14 10.00
C LEU A 150 -11.81 4.90 10.87
N ASN A 151 -12.89 4.21 11.25
CA ASN A 151 -12.81 3.02 12.09
C ASN A 151 -12.12 1.85 11.38
N GLN A 152 -12.26 1.72 10.05
CA GLN A 152 -11.49 0.72 9.29
C GLN A 152 -9.99 1.00 9.35
N SER A 153 -9.58 2.28 9.23
CA SER A 153 -8.17 2.68 9.31
C SER A 153 -7.58 2.68 10.73
N ASN A 154 -8.41 2.86 11.77
CA ASN A 154 -8.00 2.82 13.17
C ASN A 154 -7.99 1.41 13.78
N ILE A 155 -8.44 0.38 13.05
CA ILE A 155 -8.08 -1.00 13.38
C ILE A 155 -6.62 -1.18 12.98
N ASP A 156 -5.76 -0.71 13.87
CA ASP A 156 -4.46 -1.14 14.39
C ASP A 156 -3.90 -2.51 13.92
N LYS A 157 -4.25 -3.01 12.74
CA LYS A 157 -3.85 -4.32 12.23
C LYS A 157 -2.44 -4.28 11.73
N MET A 158 -1.98 -3.22 11.05
CA MET A 158 -0.61 -3.20 10.54
C MET A 158 0.43 -3.13 11.67
N SER A 159 0.20 -2.31 12.70
CA SER A 159 1.10 -2.16 13.87
C SER A 159 1.06 -3.36 14.84
N LYS A 160 -0.14 -3.92 15.09
CA LYS A 160 -0.30 -5.09 15.97
C LYS A 160 0.06 -6.40 15.26
N GLU A 161 -0.10 -6.51 13.95
CA GLU A 161 0.37 -7.66 13.20
C GLU A 161 1.91 -7.70 13.13
N ILE A 162 2.59 -6.55 12.99
CA ILE A 162 4.05 -6.51 13.09
C ILE A 162 4.55 -6.98 14.49
N ASN A 163 3.82 -6.68 15.56
CA ASN A 163 4.21 -7.04 16.93
C ASN A 163 3.74 -8.43 17.41
N LEU A 164 2.60 -8.96 16.93
CA LEU A 164 2.08 -10.28 17.34
C LEU A 164 2.56 -11.47 16.49
N GLN A 165 3.21 -11.26 15.35
CA GLN A 165 3.48 -12.32 14.36
C GLN A 165 4.74 -13.18 14.60
N ASN A 166 5.10 -13.42 15.86
CA ASN A 166 6.01 -14.52 16.24
C ASN A 166 5.35 -15.90 16.22
N GLN A 167 4.04 -16.04 15.89
CA GLN A 167 3.41 -17.35 15.75
C GLN A 167 2.42 -17.41 14.56
N ASN A 168 2.79 -18.25 13.57
CA ASN A 168 1.98 -18.95 12.56
C ASN A 168 0.61 -18.36 12.14
N ASN A 169 0.58 -17.57 11.05
CA ASN A 169 -0.62 -17.34 10.23
C ASN A 169 -0.25 -17.05 8.75
N PRO A 170 -1.14 -17.26 7.75
CA PRO A 170 -0.84 -17.26 6.32
C PRO A 170 -0.70 -15.88 5.65
N VAL A 171 -0.63 -14.79 6.44
CA VAL A 171 -0.22 -13.42 6.00
C VAL A 171 1.27 -13.37 5.58
N LYS A 172 1.98 -14.50 5.73
CA LYS A 172 3.44 -14.69 5.56
C LYS A 172 4.03 -14.48 4.16
N ASN A 173 3.27 -14.17 3.09
CA ASN A 173 3.87 -14.10 1.75
C ASN A 173 4.37 -12.70 1.34
N PHE A 174 3.62 -11.62 1.64
CA PHE A 174 4.01 -10.26 1.22
C PHE A 174 5.16 -9.66 2.07
N GLN A 175 5.03 -9.70 3.40
CA GLN A 175 6.05 -9.14 4.31
C GLN A 175 7.37 -9.94 4.34
N LYS A 176 7.32 -11.26 4.06
CA LYS A 176 8.53 -12.10 4.02
C LYS A 176 9.44 -11.69 2.86
N ILE A 177 8.86 -11.19 1.76
CA ILE A 177 9.62 -10.65 0.64
C ILE A 177 10.23 -9.30 1.01
N ILE A 178 9.50 -8.40 1.67
CA ILE A 178 10.06 -7.13 2.17
C ILE A 178 11.29 -7.35 3.05
N LYS A 179 11.21 -8.30 4.00
CA LYS A 179 12.36 -8.65 4.85
C LYS A 179 13.52 -9.22 4.03
N THR A 180 13.23 -10.07 3.06
CA THR A 180 14.25 -10.70 2.18
C THR A 180 14.95 -9.67 1.28
N VAL A 181 14.22 -8.73 0.68
CA VAL A 181 14.78 -7.65 -0.15
C VAL A 181 15.61 -6.68 0.71
N PHE A 182 15.17 -6.37 1.93
CA PHE A 182 15.92 -5.50 2.83
C PHE A 182 17.21 -6.15 3.38
N ASP A 183 17.19 -7.47 3.63
CA ASP A 183 18.39 -8.21 4.05
C ASP A 183 19.43 -8.30 2.91
N ILE A 184 18.99 -8.24 1.64
CA ILE A 184 19.88 -8.09 0.47
C ILE A 184 20.48 -6.68 0.41
N LEU A 185 19.68 -5.64 0.67
CA LEU A 185 20.11 -4.23 0.67
C LEU A 185 21.12 -3.84 1.78
N LYS A 186 21.30 -4.69 2.80
CA LYS A 186 22.25 -4.49 3.90
C LYS A 186 23.65 -5.08 3.63
N LYS A 187 23.85 -5.79 2.52
CA LYS A 187 25.15 -6.32 2.08
C LYS A 187 25.83 -5.38 1.09
#